data_AF-A0A846ZGL8-F1
#
_entry.id   AF-A0A846ZGL8-F1
#
_cell.length_a   1.000
_cell.length_b   1.000
_cell.length_c   1.000
_cell.angle_alpha   90.00
_cell.angle_beta   90.00
_cell.angle_gamma   90.00
#
_symmetry.space_group_name_H-M   'P 1'
#
loop_
_entity.id
_entity.type
_entity.pdbx_description
1 polymer ?
#
loop_
_entity_poly.entity_id
_entity_poly.type
_entity_poly.pdbx_seq_one_letter_code
_entity_poly.pdbx_strand_id
1 'polypeptide(L)'
;MDFQHEPGRYFLQAGDKTLAQITYSTINDGQTFAVNTTNVDPSLRGQGVAAALLDAVVDEARAKGMTVHPICSYARKAFFYNPAKYEEIQYKP
;
A
#
# COMPACT_ATOMS: atom_id res chain seq x y z
N MET A 1 11.24 8.85 -4.70
CA MET A 1 9.92 9.52 -4.59
C MET A 1 9.71 9.70 -3.10
N ASP A 2 9.54 10.94 -2.63
CA ASP A 2 9.45 11.21 -1.20
C ASP A 2 7.98 11.07 -0.78
N PHE A 3 7.61 9.90 -0.25
CA PHE A 3 6.29 9.67 0.30
C PHE A 3 6.32 10.01 1.79
N GLN A 4 5.35 10.81 2.22
CA GLN A 4 5.13 11.05 3.63
C GLN A 4 4.46 9.82 4.23
N HIS A 5 4.94 9.44 5.42
CA HIS A 5 4.43 8.30 6.18
C HIS A 5 3.82 8.80 7.47
N GLU A 6 2.64 8.27 7.76
CA GLU A 6 1.99 8.39 9.06
C GLU A 6 1.51 7.00 9.49
N PRO A 7 1.29 6.78 10.80
CA PRO A 7 0.75 5.52 11.29
C PRO A 7 -0.56 5.16 10.57
N GLY A 8 -0.52 4.11 9.74
CA GLY A 8 -1.67 3.65 8.96
C GLY A 8 -1.92 4.36 7.63
N ARG A 9 -1.02 5.23 7.16
CA ARG A 9 -1.10 5.76 5.79
C ARG A 9 0.24 6.21 5.20
N TYR A 10 0.42 6.02 3.90
CA TYR A 10 1.44 6.75 3.12
C TYR A 10 0.76 7.69 2.15
N PHE A 11 1.30 8.87 1.94
CA PHE A 11 0.72 9.85 1.05
C PHE A 11 1.78 10.74 0.39
N LEU A 12 1.39 11.34 -0.72
CA LEU A 12 2.15 12.30 -1.48
C LEU A 12 1.35 13.59 -1.52
N GLN A 13 1.92 14.66 -1.00
CA GLN A 13 1.31 15.99 -1.01
C GLN A 13 2.13 16.93 -1.88
N ALA A 14 1.45 17.76 -2.66
CA ALA A 14 2.05 18.86 -3.40
C ALA A 14 1.32 20.16 -3.02
N GLY A 15 2.00 21.01 -2.25
CA GLY A 15 1.37 22.18 -1.64
C GLY A 15 0.26 21.75 -0.67
N ASP A 16 -0.96 22.25 -0.88
CA ASP A 16 -2.16 21.93 -0.10
C ASP A 16 -2.98 20.74 -0.64
N LYS A 17 -2.51 20.07 -1.71
CA LYS A 17 -3.25 18.98 -2.36
C LYS A 17 -2.57 17.63 -2.16
N THR A 18 -3.30 16.67 -1.62
CA THR A 18 -2.89 15.26 -1.63
C THR A 18 -3.01 14.70 -3.05
N LEU A 19 -1.87 14.44 -3.67
CA LEU A 19 -1.81 13.84 -5.01
C LEU A 19 -1.94 12.32 -4.97
N ALA A 20 -1.51 11.67 -3.90
CA ALA A 20 -1.67 10.22 -3.76
C ALA A 20 -1.73 9.86 -2.29
N GLN A 21 -2.49 8.83 -1.93
CA GLN A 21 -2.51 8.27 -0.60
C GLN A 21 -2.91 6.80 -0.62
N ILE A 22 -2.32 6.04 0.30
CA ILE A 22 -2.69 4.67 0.61
C ILE A 22 -2.92 4.59 2.11
N THR A 23 -4.03 3.98 2.51
CA THR A 23 -4.38 3.75 3.91
C THR A 23 -4.37 2.26 4.20
N TYR A 24 -3.82 1.91 5.35
CA TYR A 24 -3.74 0.54 5.83
C TYR A 24 -3.94 0.50 7.34
N SER A 25 -4.54 -0.58 7.82
CA SER A 25 -4.80 -0.79 9.26
C SER A 25 -4.07 -2.03 9.73
N THR A 26 -3.56 -2.04 10.95
CA THR A 26 -3.05 -3.26 11.59
C THR A 26 -4.20 -4.14 12.06
N ILE A 27 -4.22 -5.39 11.62
CA ILE A 27 -5.14 -6.45 12.05
C ILE A 27 -4.34 -7.66 12.56
N ASN A 28 -5.06 -8.69 13.02
CA ASN A 28 -4.48 -9.95 13.52
C ASN A 28 -3.44 -9.70 14.63
N ASP A 29 -3.86 -9.02 15.71
CA ASP A 29 -3.01 -8.63 16.85
C ASP A 29 -1.74 -7.84 16.46
N GLY A 30 -1.82 -7.07 15.36
CA GLY A 30 -0.66 -6.32 14.87
C GLY A 30 0.35 -7.20 14.14
N GLN A 31 -0.07 -8.33 13.57
CA GLN A 31 0.75 -9.20 12.71
C GLN A 31 0.45 -9.04 11.21
N THR A 32 -0.58 -8.27 10.85
CA THR A 32 -1.00 -8.09 9.45
C THR A 32 -1.38 -6.65 9.13
N PHE A 33 -0.93 -6.11 8.00
CA PHE A 33 -1.38 -4.83 7.43
C PHE A 33 -2.51 -5.03 6.43
N ALA A 34 -3.70 -4.57 6.77
CA ALA A 34 -4.86 -4.55 5.91
C ALA A 34 -4.90 -3.28 5.05
N VAL A 35 -4.64 -3.40 3.75
CA VAL A 35 -4.68 -2.25 2.81
C VAL A 35 -6.13 -1.91 2.46
N ASN A 36 -6.64 -0.83 3.04
CA ASN A 36 -8.05 -0.44 2.95
C ASN A 36 -8.36 0.37 1.69
N THR A 37 -7.56 1.39 1.37
CA THR A 37 -7.86 2.31 0.26
C THR A 37 -6.58 2.82 -0.38
N THR A 38 -6.58 2.92 -1.71
CA THR A 38 -5.49 3.53 -2.47
C THR A 38 -6.09 4.54 -3.44
N ASN A 39 -5.81 5.82 -3.21
CA ASN A 39 -6.26 6.92 -4.05
C ASN A 39 -5.06 7.61 -4.67
N VAL A 40 -5.05 7.74 -5.99
CA VAL A 40 -4.03 8.49 -6.72
C VAL A 40 -4.72 9.45 -7.66
N ASP A 41 -4.28 10.69 -7.61
CA ASP A 41 -4.75 11.78 -8.44
C ASP A 41 -4.54 11.41 -9.92
N PRO A 42 -5.53 11.69 -10.79
CA PRO A 42 -5.45 11.37 -12.20
C PRO A 42 -4.21 11.95 -12.89
N SER A 43 -3.65 13.07 -12.44
CA SER A 43 -2.42 13.65 -12.99
C SER A 43 -1.18 12.77 -12.79
N LEU A 44 -1.21 11.86 -11.81
CA LEU A 44 -0.14 10.89 -11.54
C LEU A 44 -0.42 9.48 -12.10
N ARG A 45 -1.57 9.29 -12.77
CA ARG A 45 -1.85 8.01 -13.44
C ARG A 45 -0.84 7.76 -14.55
N GLY A 46 -0.49 6.48 -14.74
CA GLY A 46 0.53 6.07 -15.71
C GLY A 46 1.97 6.19 -15.23
N GLN A 47 2.22 6.82 -14.06
CA GLN A 47 3.57 6.97 -13.50
C GLN A 47 3.92 5.88 -12.45
N GLY A 48 3.01 4.94 -12.18
CA GLY A 48 3.25 3.85 -11.23
C GLY A 48 3.20 4.26 -9.75
N VAL A 49 2.72 5.46 -9.41
CA VAL A 49 2.71 5.97 -8.02
C VAL A 49 1.92 5.08 -7.06
N ALA A 50 0.78 4.55 -7.50
CA ALA A 50 -0.04 3.64 -6.69
C ALA A 50 0.69 2.33 -6.36
N ALA A 51 1.50 1.82 -7.30
CA ALA A 51 2.32 0.65 -7.06
C ALA A 51 3.47 0.97 -6.11
N ALA A 52 4.12 2.13 -6.26
CA ALA A 52 5.19 2.56 -5.37
C ALA A 52 4.72 2.78 -3.92
N LEU A 53 3.51 3.32 -3.72
CA LEU A 53 2.88 3.44 -2.40
C LEU A 53 2.59 2.07 -1.78
N LEU A 54 2.05 1.14 -2.57
CA LEU A 54 1.80 -0.23 -2.10
C LEU A 54 3.11 -0.93 -1.74
N ASP A 55 4.16 -0.76 -2.55
CA ASP A 55 5.51 -1.25 -2.28
C ASP A 55 6.02 -0.78 -0.92
N ALA A 56 5.87 0.50 -0.60
CA ALA A 56 6.31 1.06 0.67
C ALA A 56 5.62 0.38 1.87
N VAL A 57 4.30 0.17 1.78
CA VAL A 57 3.54 -0.56 2.82
C VAL A 57 4.00 -2.01 2.95
N VAL A 58 4.25 -2.66 1.81
CA VAL A 58 4.70 -4.06 1.75
C VAL A 58 6.11 -4.20 2.32
N ASP A 59 7.01 -3.30 1.97
CA ASP A 59 8.38 -3.29 2.47
C ASP A 59 8.41 -3.05 3.99
N GLU A 60 7.58 -2.14 4.50
CA GLU A 60 7.42 -1.93 5.94
C GLU A 60 6.87 -3.18 6.64
N ALA A 61 5.86 -3.83 6.06
CA ALA A 61 5.36 -5.10 6.59
C ALA A 61 6.47 -6.16 6.60
N ARG A 62 7.26 -6.25 5.52
CA ARG A 62 8.36 -7.21 5.38
C ARG A 62 9.44 -6.97 6.42
N ALA A 63 9.84 -5.71 6.63
CA ALA A 63 10.81 -5.31 7.63
C ALA A 63 10.35 -5.62 9.06
N LYS A 64 9.03 -5.55 9.32
CA LYS A 64 8.42 -5.90 10.61
C LYS A 64 8.11 -7.40 10.76
N GLY A 65 8.32 -8.22 9.72
CA GLY A 65 7.93 -9.63 9.72
C GLY A 65 6.42 -9.85 9.74
N MET A 66 5.65 -8.87 9.24
CA MET A 66 4.20 -8.87 9.17
C MET A 66 3.72 -9.31 7.79
N THR A 67 2.44 -9.70 7.71
CA THR A 67 1.78 -10.05 6.45
C THR A 67 0.95 -8.87 5.93
N VAL A 68 0.57 -8.88 4.65
CA VAL A 68 -0.26 -7.84 4.04
C VAL A 68 -1.56 -8.44 3.53
N HIS A 69 -2.69 -7.91 3.99
CA HIS A 69 -4.01 -8.29 3.51
C HIS A 69 -4.55 -7.23 2.52
N PRO A 70 -4.57 -7.52 1.20
CA PRO A 70 -5.10 -6.58 0.22
C PRO A 70 -6.64 -6.58 0.24
N ILE A 71 -7.26 -5.66 0.99
CA ILE A 71 -8.73 -5.50 1.02
C ILE A 71 -9.22 -4.71 -0.20
N CYS A 72 -8.53 -3.61 -0.51
CA CYS A 72 -8.88 -2.76 -1.64
C CYS A 72 -8.80 -3.51 -2.98
N SER A 73 -9.75 -3.24 -3.88
CA SER A 73 -9.77 -3.82 -5.23
C SER A 73 -8.51 -3.51 -6.04
N TYR A 74 -7.90 -2.33 -5.84
CA TYR A 74 -6.62 -1.98 -6.45
C TYR A 74 -5.48 -2.88 -5.93
N ALA A 75 -5.33 -2.99 -4.60
CA ALA A 75 -4.31 -3.84 -3.99
C ALA A 75 -4.47 -5.30 -4.43
N ARG A 76 -5.70 -5.84 -4.44
CA ARG A 76 -5.96 -7.19 -4.95
C ARG A 76 -5.51 -7.37 -6.40
N LYS A 77 -5.78 -6.40 -7.27
CA LYS A 77 -5.29 -6.43 -8.65
C LYS A 77 -3.77 -6.37 -8.71
N ALA A 78 -3.14 -5.51 -7.92
CA ALA A 78 -1.68 -5.40 -7.89
C ALA A 78 -1.01 -6.72 -7.46
N PHE A 79 -1.55 -7.38 -6.44
CA PHE A 79 -1.13 -8.71 -5.99
C PHE A 79 -1.35 -9.76 -7.08
N PHE A 80 -2.51 -9.74 -7.74
CA PHE A 80 -2.83 -10.68 -8.82
C PHE A 80 -1.91 -10.53 -10.05
N TYR A 81 -1.58 -9.30 -10.45
CA TYR A 81 -0.72 -9.05 -11.60
C TYR A 81 0.78 -9.21 -11.29
N ASN A 82 1.18 -9.15 -10.02
CA ASN A 82 2.57 -9.27 -9.59
C ASN A 82 2.74 -10.29 -8.44
N PRO A 83 2.35 -11.57 -8.65
CA PRO A 83 2.38 -12.57 -7.60
C PRO A 83 3.80 -12.80 -7.09
N ALA A 84 4.80 -12.82 -7.98
CA ALA A 84 6.21 -13.00 -7.61
C ALA A 84 6.74 -11.96 -6.61
N LYS A 85 6.09 -10.79 -6.50
CA LYS A 85 6.49 -9.71 -5.60
C LYS A 85 5.73 -9.71 -4.28
N TYR A 86 4.46 -10.11 -4.31
CA TYR A 86 3.54 -9.89 -3.19
C TYR A 86 2.98 -11.17 -2.59
N GLU A 87 3.07 -12.31 -3.27
CA GLU A 87 2.45 -13.57 -2.82
C GLU A 87 3.09 -14.12 -1.54
N GLU A 88 4.40 -13.90 -1.34
CA GLU A 88 5.14 -14.38 -0.16
C GLU A 88 4.66 -13.73 1.15
N ILE A 89 4.24 -12.47 1.08
CA ILE A 89 3.83 -11.67 2.25
C ILE A 89 2.32 -11.54 2.34
N GLN A 90 1.58 -12.03 1.34
CA GLN A 90 0.13 -11.97 1.33
C GLN A 90 -0.46 -12.76 2.49
N TYR A 91 -1.26 -12.08 3.32
CA TYR A 91 -2.07 -12.76 4.32
C TYR A 91 -3.14 -13.60 3.63
N LYS A 92 -3.09 -14.91 3.87
CA LYS A 92 -4.06 -15.91 3.44
C LYS A 92 -4.74 -16.43 4.72
N PRO A 93 -6.04 -16.15 4.93
CA PRO A 93 -6.79 -16.70 6.05
C PRO A 93 -6.99 -18.22 5.94
#